data_AF-A0A7J2WH88-F1
#
_entry.id   AF-A0A7J2WH88-F1
#
_cell.length_a   1.000
_cell.length_b   1.000
_cell.length_c   1.000
_cell.angle_alpha   90.00
_cell.angle_beta   90.00
_cell.angle_gamma   90.00
#
_symmetry.space_group_name_H-M   'P 1'
#
loop_
_entity.id
_entity.type
_entity.pdbx_description
1 polymer ?
#
loop_
_entity_poly.entity_id
_entity_poly.type
_entity_poly.pdbx_seq_one_letter_code
_entity_poly.pdbx_strand_id
1 'polypeptide(L)'
;MLLMLMRCIVLKLVYGVLPGKISDKVIIQEVELPIKSKKVLIVDDVVDSGSTLDAVVRRIKTFNPEEVKTAVLHIKLTSKYIPDYYVGRLESWAWIIYPWTIHEVIYSLMYKEYGCKLLDMSDEDLVKVFQELTNVVVSDISLTTVNLAKEYYLKPLCRG
;
A
#
# COMPACT_ATOMS: atom_id res chain seq x y z
N MET A 1 4.28 -20.67 -19.45
CA MET A 1 2.93 -20.15 -19.74
C MET A 1 3.01 -18.63 -19.71
N LEU A 2 2.86 -17.96 -20.85
CA LEU A 2 2.96 -16.50 -20.95
C LEU A 2 1.59 -15.89 -20.57
N LEU A 3 1.54 -15.03 -19.55
CA LEU A 3 0.34 -14.24 -19.23
C LEU A 3 0.24 -13.08 -20.24
N MET A 4 -0.73 -13.14 -21.15
CA MET A 4 -1.01 -12.04 -22.08
C MET A 4 -2.01 -11.07 -21.42
N LEU A 5 -1.51 -9.94 -20.93
CA LEU A 5 -2.33 -8.88 -20.32
C LEU A 5 -3.00 -8.05 -21.42
N MET A 6 -4.34 -8.09 -21.48
CA MET A 6 -5.11 -7.37 -22.50
C MET A 6 -5.39 -5.91 -22.12
N ARG A 7 -5.59 -5.61 -20.82
CA ARG A 7 -5.86 -4.27 -20.27
C ARG A 7 -5.44 -4.21 -18.80
N CYS A 8 -4.94 -3.04 -18.37
CA CYS A 8 -4.67 -2.71 -16.97
C CYS A 8 -5.62 -1.60 -16.53
N ILE A 9 -6.26 -1.76 -15.37
CA ILE A 9 -7.16 -0.78 -14.76
C ILE A 9 -6.66 -0.55 -13.34
N VAL A 10 -6.49 0.71 -12.95
CA VAL A 10 -6.00 1.09 -11.62
C VAL A 10 -7.17 1.48 -10.75
N LEU A 11 -7.49 0.64 -9.77
CA LEU A 11 -8.58 0.87 -8.84
C LEU A 11 -8.10 1.74 -7.68
N LYS A 12 -8.69 2.93 -7.52
CA LYS A 12 -8.54 3.69 -6.28
C LYS A 12 -9.60 3.24 -5.27
N LEU A 13 -9.11 2.73 -4.14
CA LEU A 13 -9.95 2.31 -3.03
C LEU A 13 -10.08 3.45 -2.02
N VAL A 14 -11.31 3.74 -1.61
CA VAL A 14 -11.59 4.69 -0.51
C VAL A 14 -12.32 3.94 0.58
N TYR A 15 -11.76 3.95 1.79
CA TYR A 15 -12.44 3.48 2.98
C TYR A 15 -13.34 4.61 3.50
N GLY A 16 -14.65 4.37 3.56
CA GLY A 16 -15.56 5.34 4.16
C GLY A 16 -15.33 5.42 5.66
N VAL A 17 -14.58 6.42 6.13
CA VAL A 17 -14.41 6.66 7.56
C VAL A 17 -15.61 7.47 8.04
N LEU A 18 -16.50 6.85 8.82
CA LEU A 18 -17.42 7.59 9.69
C LEU A 18 -16.73 7.77 11.05
N PRO A 19 -16.85 8.92 11.74
CA PRO A 19 -16.25 9.12 13.05
C PRO A 19 -16.63 7.98 14.00
N GLY A 20 -15.63 7.26 14.52
CA GLY A 20 -15.83 6.16 15.48
C GLY A 20 -16.24 4.81 14.89
N LYS A 21 -16.33 4.64 13.56
CA LYS A 21 -16.55 3.34 12.91
C LYS A 21 -15.56 3.10 11.79
N ILE A 22 -14.68 2.12 11.97
CA ILE A 22 -13.92 1.51 10.87
C ILE A 22 -14.94 0.76 10.00
N SER A 23 -15.11 1.21 8.75
CA SER A 23 -16.01 0.57 7.79
C SER A 23 -15.20 -0.37 6.92
N ASP A 24 -15.58 -1.65 6.86
CA ASP A 24 -15.05 -2.62 5.89
C ASP A 24 -15.54 -2.35 4.45
N LYS A 25 -16.34 -1.29 4.26
CA LYS A 25 -16.91 -0.93 2.96
C LYS A 25 -15.85 -0.23 2.12
N VAL A 26 -15.17 -1.03 1.32
CA VAL A 26 -14.33 -0.56 0.21
C VAL A 26 -15.21 0.07 -0.86
N ILE A 27 -15.05 1.38 -1.06
CA ILE A 27 -15.65 2.08 -2.19
C ILE A 27 -14.64 2.07 -3.33
N ILE A 28 -14.95 1.33 -4.39
CA ILE A 28 -14.22 1.42 -5.64
C ILE A 28 -14.73 2.65 -6.37
N GLN A 29 -13.88 3.65 -6.50
CA GLN A 29 -14.21 4.92 -7.12
C GLN A 29 -14.07 4.80 -8.65
N GLU A 30 -14.91 4.00 -9.29
CA GLU A 30 -14.95 3.90 -10.76
C GLU A 30 -16.38 3.84 -11.30
N VAL A 31 -16.55 4.51 -12.44
CA VAL A 31 -17.84 4.75 -13.09
C VAL A 31 -18.24 3.58 -13.99
N GLU A 32 -17.30 2.89 -14.64
CA GLU A 32 -17.57 1.70 -15.47
C GLU A 32 -16.39 0.71 -15.49
N LEU A 33 -16.66 -0.55 -15.10
CA LEU A 33 -15.70 -1.67 -15.18
C LEU A 33 -16.17 -2.69 -16.24
N PRO A 34 -15.70 -2.62 -17.50
CA PRO A 34 -16.15 -3.49 -18.59
C PRO A 34 -15.49 -4.88 -18.54
N ILE A 35 -15.64 -5.57 -17.41
CA ILE A 35 -14.98 -6.84 -17.11
C ILE A 35 -15.92 -8.05 -17.16
N LYS A 36 -17.17 -7.85 -17.61
CA LYS A 36 -18.14 -8.93 -17.80
C LYS A 36 -17.59 -10.00 -18.75
N SER A 37 -17.67 -11.27 -18.35
CA SER A 37 -17.16 -12.41 -19.12
C SER A 37 -15.68 -12.29 -19.49
N LYS A 38 -14.87 -11.61 -18.65
CA LYS A 38 -13.41 -11.55 -18.77
C LYS A 38 -12.74 -12.30 -17.63
N LYS A 39 -11.54 -12.81 -17.88
CA LYS A 39 -10.63 -13.28 -16.83
C LYS A 39 -9.93 -12.08 -16.22
N VAL A 40 -10.05 -11.92 -14.91
CA VAL A 40 -9.54 -10.77 -14.16
C VAL A 40 -8.48 -11.24 -13.19
N LEU A 41 -7.33 -10.58 -13.21
CA LEU A 41 -6.29 -10.72 -12.20
C LEU A 41 -6.24 -9.43 -11.38
N ILE A 42 -6.54 -9.53 -10.09
CA ILE A 42 -6.38 -8.44 -9.13
C ILE A 42 -4.94 -8.54 -8.60
N VAL A 43 -4.20 -7.44 -8.67
CA VAL A 43 -2.81 -7.38 -8.24
C VAL A 43 -2.68 -6.36 -7.12
N ASP A 44 -2.01 -6.76 -6.04
CA ASP A 44 -1.63 -5.89 -4.93
C ASP A 44 -0.15 -6.15 -4.55
N ASP A 45 0.48 -5.30 -3.76
CA ASP A 45 1.87 -5.50 -3.37
C ASP A 45 2.03 -6.46 -2.18
N VAL A 46 1.24 -6.27 -1.12
CA VAL A 46 1.27 -7.10 0.09
C VAL A 46 -0.13 -7.37 0.61
N VAL A 47 -0.37 -8.60 1.08
CA VAL A 47 -1.57 -8.91 1.84
C VAL A 47 -1.23 -9.02 3.33
N ASP A 48 -1.76 -8.08 4.12
CA ASP A 48 -1.69 -8.10 5.59
C ASP A 48 -2.82 -8.98 6.16
N SER A 49 -3.83 -8.44 6.84
CA SER A 49 -4.98 -9.24 7.32
C SER A 49 -5.73 -9.98 6.20
N GLY A 50 -5.75 -9.41 4.99
CA GLY A 50 -6.50 -9.89 3.84
C GLY A 50 -7.88 -9.27 3.65
N SER A 51 -8.34 -8.42 4.57
CA SER A 51 -9.68 -7.83 4.51
C SER A 51 -9.90 -6.94 3.27
N THR A 52 -8.90 -6.14 2.91
CA THR A 52 -8.91 -5.28 1.72
C THR A 52 -9.11 -6.09 0.45
N LEU A 53 -8.23 -7.07 0.23
CA LEU A 53 -8.23 -7.86 -0.99
C LEU A 53 -9.53 -8.68 -1.11
N ASP A 54 -10.02 -9.24 0.00
CA ASP A 54 -11.33 -9.92 0.04
C ASP A 54 -12.48 -8.98 -0.37
N ALA A 55 -12.52 -7.77 0.17
CA ALA A 55 -13.56 -6.80 -0.16
C ALA A 55 -13.50 -6.39 -1.64
N VAL A 56 -12.30 -6.20 -2.21
CA VAL A 56 -12.11 -5.94 -3.64
C VAL A 56 -12.60 -7.12 -4.47
N VAL A 57 -12.21 -8.35 -4.15
CA VAL A 57 -12.65 -9.56 -4.86
C VAL A 57 -14.17 -9.68 -4.84
N ARG A 58 -14.81 -9.48 -3.67
CA ARG A 58 -16.27 -9.49 -3.55
C ARG A 58 -16.92 -8.45 -4.45
N ARG A 59 -16.37 -7.23 -4.49
CA ARG A 59 -16.89 -6.16 -5.36
C ARG A 59 -16.68 -6.47 -6.84
N ILE A 60 -15.50 -6.93 -7.24
CA ILE A 60 -15.19 -7.28 -8.63
C ILE A 60 -16.10 -8.40 -9.15
N LYS A 61 -16.40 -9.40 -8.31
CA LYS A 61 -17.35 -10.46 -8.66
C LYS A 61 -18.75 -9.94 -9.02
N THR A 62 -19.18 -8.79 -8.49
CA THR A 62 -20.49 -8.20 -8.84
C THR A 62 -20.61 -7.73 -10.30
N PHE A 63 -19.49 -7.60 -11.01
CA PHE A 63 -19.46 -7.24 -12.43
C PHE A 63 -19.52 -8.46 -13.37
N ASN A 64 -19.74 -9.66 -12.84
CA ASN A 64 -19.84 -10.93 -13.57
C ASN A 64 -18.65 -11.23 -14.51
N PRO A 65 -17.40 -11.18 -14.03
CA PRO A 65 -16.25 -11.70 -14.76
C PRO A 65 -16.37 -13.22 -14.97
N GLU A 66 -15.67 -13.76 -15.97
CA GLU A 66 -15.55 -15.20 -16.22
C GLU A 66 -14.72 -15.88 -15.12
N GLU A 67 -13.64 -15.24 -14.69
CA GLU A 67 -12.72 -15.73 -13.67
C GLU A 67 -12.15 -14.55 -12.88
N VAL A 68 -11.93 -14.74 -11.58
CA VAL A 68 -11.20 -13.77 -10.74
C VAL A 68 -10.09 -14.51 -10.03
N LYS A 69 -8.85 -14.06 -10.25
CA LYS A 69 -7.68 -14.49 -9.49
C LYS A 69 -7.02 -13.30 -8.82
N THR A 70 -6.16 -13.59 -7.86
CA THR A 70 -5.40 -12.62 -7.09
C THR A 70 -3.91 -12.91 -7.16
N ALA A 71 -3.09 -11.87 -7.25
CA ALA A 71 -1.63 -11.96 -7.19
C ALA A 71 -1.07 -10.91 -6.25
N VAL A 72 -0.10 -11.30 -5.42
CA VAL A 72 0.65 -10.37 -4.57
C VAL A 72 2.15 -10.62 -4.64
N LEU A 73 2.97 -9.65 -4.22
CA LEU A 73 4.38 -9.96 -3.98
C LEU A 73 4.53 -10.74 -2.68
N HIS A 74 3.98 -10.23 -1.58
CA HIS A 74 4.18 -10.84 -0.26
C HIS A 74 2.88 -11.10 0.51
N ILE A 75 2.85 -12.23 1.23
CA ILE A 75 1.84 -12.57 2.23
C ILE A 75 2.44 -12.37 3.61
N LYS A 76 1.84 -11.54 4.46
CA LYS A 76 2.27 -11.40 5.86
C LYS A 76 1.76 -12.58 6.70
N LEU A 77 2.48 -12.88 7.78
CA LEU A 77 2.14 -13.95 8.73
C LEU A 77 0.70 -13.85 9.27
N THR A 78 0.21 -12.62 9.46
CA THR A 78 -1.12 -12.27 9.96
C THR A 78 -2.26 -12.55 9.00
N SER A 79 -1.97 -12.85 7.73
CA SER A 79 -2.98 -12.99 6.69
C SER A 79 -3.81 -14.25 6.84
N LYS A 80 -5.14 -14.08 6.74
CA LYS A 80 -6.09 -15.18 6.57
C LYS A 80 -6.47 -15.41 5.11
N TYR A 81 -6.09 -14.49 4.23
CA TYR A 81 -6.36 -14.58 2.80
C TYR A 81 -5.13 -15.17 2.09
N ILE A 82 -5.34 -16.16 1.23
CA ILE A 82 -4.27 -16.77 0.44
C ILE A 82 -4.52 -16.44 -1.03
N PRO A 83 -3.72 -15.56 -1.64
CA PRO A 83 -3.83 -15.24 -3.05
C PRO A 83 -3.51 -16.44 -3.96
N ASP A 84 -4.08 -16.45 -5.16
CA ASP A 84 -3.82 -17.50 -6.15
C ASP A 84 -2.35 -17.55 -6.57
N TYR A 85 -1.69 -16.39 -6.58
CA TYR A 85 -0.27 -16.24 -6.88
C TYR A 85 0.42 -15.34 -5.86
N TYR A 86 1.61 -15.73 -5.41
CA TYR A 86 2.45 -14.91 -4.55
C TYR A 86 3.93 -15.22 -4.78
N VAL A 87 4.80 -14.24 -4.52
CA VAL A 87 6.26 -14.45 -4.61
C VAL A 87 6.78 -15.08 -3.32
N GLY A 88 6.35 -14.57 -2.16
CA GLY A 88 6.81 -15.08 -0.87
C GLY A 88 5.78 -14.92 0.24
N ARG A 89 5.84 -15.81 1.22
CA ARG A 89 5.12 -15.68 2.49
C ARG A 89 6.12 -15.43 3.60
N LEU A 90 5.86 -14.43 4.42
CA LEU A 90 6.69 -14.15 5.59
C LEU A 90 6.40 -15.15 6.71
N GLU A 91 7.46 -15.72 7.27
CA GLU A 91 7.40 -16.63 8.42
C GLU A 91 7.39 -15.88 9.77
N SER A 92 7.84 -14.62 9.76
CA SER A 92 7.83 -13.73 10.92
C SER A 92 7.20 -12.39 10.57
N TRP A 93 6.74 -11.64 11.58
CA TRP A 93 6.29 -10.27 11.35
C TRP A 93 7.49 -9.41 10.92
N ALA A 94 7.34 -8.73 9.80
CA ALA A 94 8.31 -7.75 9.31
C ALA A 94 7.57 -6.60 8.64
N TRP A 95 8.16 -5.41 8.76
CA TRP A 95 7.74 -4.27 7.97
C TRP A 95 8.42 -4.36 6.60
N ILE A 96 7.64 -4.56 5.54
CA ILE A 96 8.17 -4.58 4.17
C ILE A 96 8.24 -3.14 3.67
N ILE A 97 9.42 -2.72 3.23
CA ILE A 97 9.62 -1.42 2.60
C ILE A 97 9.80 -1.64 1.10
N TYR A 98 8.78 -1.28 0.32
CA TYR A 98 8.90 -1.21 -1.13
C TYR A 98 9.44 0.15 -1.56
N PRO A 99 10.10 0.24 -2.73
CA PRO A 99 10.59 1.51 -3.27
C PRO A 99 9.53 2.63 -3.32
N TRP A 100 8.28 2.27 -3.63
CA TRP A 100 7.15 3.22 -3.68
C TRP A 100 6.57 3.59 -2.31
N THR A 101 6.88 2.85 -1.24
CA THR A 101 6.37 3.08 0.13
C THR A 101 7.31 3.86 1.04
N ILE A 102 8.49 4.28 0.55
CA ILE A 102 9.51 4.97 1.36
C ILE A 102 8.92 6.21 2.08
N HIS A 103 8.08 6.98 1.38
CA HIS A 103 7.40 8.14 1.96
C HIS A 103 6.48 7.78 3.14
N GLU A 104 5.79 6.64 3.07
CA GLU A 104 4.93 6.16 4.16
C GLU A 104 5.76 5.71 5.36
N VAL A 105 6.95 5.16 5.14
CA VAL A 105 7.85 4.77 6.23
C VAL A 105 8.37 6.00 6.95
N ILE A 106 8.80 7.02 6.19
CA ILE A 106 9.25 8.31 6.77
C ILE A 106 8.14 8.89 7.65
N TYR A 107 6.91 8.90 7.15
CA TYR A 107 5.80 9.40 7.93
C TYR A 107 5.45 8.46 9.10
N SER A 108 4.99 7.24 8.83
CA SER A 108 4.38 6.36 9.85
C SER A 108 5.35 5.92 10.95
N LEU A 109 6.64 5.76 10.63
CA LEU A 109 7.65 5.32 11.59
C LEU A 109 8.36 6.51 12.23
N MET A 110 8.93 7.43 11.44
CA MET A 110 9.70 8.53 12.00
C MET A 110 8.81 9.56 12.71
N TYR A 111 7.61 9.88 12.18
CA TYR A 111 6.70 10.83 12.86
C TYR A 111 6.22 10.27 14.21
N LYS A 112 6.01 8.96 14.29
CA LYS A 112 5.60 8.33 15.55
C LYS A 112 6.66 8.49 16.64
N GLU A 113 7.94 8.42 16.27
CA GLU A 113 9.06 8.54 17.22
C GLU A 113 9.47 10.00 17.49
N TYR A 114 9.51 10.86 16.45
CA TYR A 114 10.08 12.22 16.55
C TYR A 114 9.05 13.35 16.44
N GLY A 115 7.81 13.04 16.02
CA GLY A 115 6.73 14.02 15.84
C GLY A 115 7.08 15.13 14.84
N CYS A 116 6.61 16.35 15.14
CA CYS A 116 6.81 17.51 14.27
C CYS A 116 8.25 18.05 14.25
N LYS A 117 9.15 17.56 15.10
CA LYS A 117 10.57 17.92 15.07
C LYS A 117 11.24 17.57 13.74
N LEU A 118 10.68 16.59 13.01
CA LEU A 118 11.10 16.24 11.66
C LEU A 118 11.02 17.40 10.66
N LEU A 119 10.16 18.40 10.92
CA LEU A 119 10.07 19.59 10.06
C LEU A 119 11.32 20.46 10.12
N ASP A 120 12.01 20.46 11.25
CA ASP A 120 13.19 21.29 11.49
C ASP A 120 14.50 20.60 11.11
N MET A 121 14.45 19.28 10.84
CA MET A 121 15.63 18.49 10.46
C MET A 121 16.08 18.77 9.02
N SER A 122 17.39 18.71 8.80
CA SER A 122 17.97 18.69 7.46
C SER A 122 17.63 17.40 6.72
N ASP A 123 17.78 17.39 5.41
CA ASP A 123 17.49 16.22 4.57
C ASP A 123 18.48 15.09 4.92
N GLU A 124 19.74 15.43 5.18
CA GLU A 124 20.77 14.49 5.62
C GLU A 124 20.41 13.85 6.97
N ASP A 125 19.86 14.61 7.91
CA ASP A 125 19.46 14.09 9.22
C ASP A 125 18.22 13.20 9.12
N LEU A 126 17.26 13.52 8.23
CA LEU A 126 16.12 12.64 7.95
C LEU A 126 16.56 11.31 7.37
N VAL A 127 17.54 11.31 6.47
CA VAL A 127 18.10 10.06 5.91
C VAL A 127 18.80 9.24 7.00
N LYS A 128 19.57 9.87 7.90
CA LYS A 128 20.22 9.16 9.02
C LYS A 128 19.18 8.53 9.95
N VAL A 129 18.16 9.28 10.37
CA VAL A 129 17.10 8.73 11.23
C VAL A 129 16.39 7.58 10.54
N PHE A 130 16.08 7.69 9.24
CA PHE A 130 15.50 6.58 8.49
C PHE A 130 16.39 5.34 8.52
N GLN A 131 17.69 5.49 8.25
CA GLN A 131 18.66 4.39 8.28
C GLN A 131 18.76 3.76 9.67
N GLU A 132 18.77 4.56 10.74
CA GLU A 132 18.82 4.09 12.12
C GLU A 132 17.57 3.28 12.50
N LEU A 133 16.38 3.73 12.08
CA LEU A 133 15.13 3.05 12.42
C LEU A 133 14.85 1.80 11.58
N THR A 134 15.33 1.77 10.34
CA THR A 134 14.96 0.72 9.37
C THR A 134 16.10 -0.22 9.01
N ASN A 135 17.35 0.17 9.28
CA ASN A 135 18.57 -0.46 8.79
C ASN A 135 18.63 -0.56 7.24
N VAL A 136 17.87 0.27 6.53
CA VAL A 136 17.86 0.32 5.05
C VAL A 136 18.72 1.49 4.58
N VAL A 137 19.75 1.18 3.80
CA VAL A 137 20.56 2.19 3.12
C VAL A 137 19.79 2.74 1.93
N VAL A 138 19.72 4.06 1.85
CA VAL A 138 18.90 4.77 0.89
C VAL A 138 19.80 5.51 -0.10
N SER A 139 19.63 5.27 -1.40
CA SER A 139 20.36 5.97 -2.47
C SER A 139 19.84 7.40 -2.73
N ASP A 140 20.60 8.22 -3.46
CA ASP A 140 20.29 9.62 -3.79
C ASP A 140 18.85 9.88 -4.29
N ILE A 141 18.25 8.92 -5.00
CA ILE A 141 16.87 8.99 -5.53
C ILE A 141 15.83 9.26 -4.42
N SER A 142 16.12 8.87 -3.18
CA SER A 142 15.16 9.03 -2.08
C SER A 142 15.31 10.32 -1.30
N LEU A 143 16.38 11.11 -1.47
CA LEU A 143 16.46 12.45 -0.87
C LEU A 143 15.32 13.33 -1.40
N THR A 144 15.07 13.28 -2.71
CA THR A 144 13.93 13.98 -3.31
C THR A 144 12.61 13.45 -2.77
N THR A 145 12.47 12.13 -2.56
CA THR A 145 11.26 11.53 -1.99
C THR A 145 11.03 11.96 -0.54
N VAL A 146 12.08 12.05 0.27
CA VAL A 146 12.05 12.53 1.66
C VAL A 146 11.54 13.97 1.71
N ASN A 147 12.05 14.83 0.82
CA ASN A 147 11.67 16.25 0.78
C ASN A 147 10.22 16.45 0.36
N LEU A 148 9.78 15.73 -0.66
CA LEU A 148 8.38 15.74 -1.09
C LEU A 148 7.48 15.22 0.05
N ALA A 149 7.88 14.16 0.76
CA ALA A 149 7.13 13.65 1.90
C ALA A 149 6.99 14.69 3.02
N LYS A 150 8.07 15.42 3.31
CA LYS A 150 8.09 16.52 4.28
C LYS A 150 7.10 17.63 3.94
N GLU A 151 7.10 18.09 2.69
CA GLU A 151 6.26 19.21 2.24
C GLU A 151 4.78 18.83 2.10
N TYR A 152 4.48 17.67 1.49
CA TYR A 152 3.11 17.29 1.15
C TYR A 152 2.36 16.55 2.25
N TYR A 153 3.07 15.93 3.21
CA TYR A 153 2.44 15.07 4.22
C TYR A 153 2.73 15.54 5.66
N LEU A 154 4.01 15.68 6.05
CA LEU A 154 4.36 16.09 7.43
C LEU A 154 3.88 17.49 7.76
N LYS A 155 4.06 18.45 6.85
CA LYS A 155 3.70 19.85 7.06
C LYS A 155 2.20 20.07 7.29
N PRO A 156 1.27 19.48 6.52
CA PRO A 156 -0.16 19.51 6.85
C PRO A 156 -0.50 18.92 8.23
N LEU A 157 0.13 17.81 8.62
CA LEU A 157 -0.16 17.13 9.88
C LEU A 157 0.30 17.91 11.11
N CYS A 158 1.38 18.67 10.98
CA CYS A 158 1.95 19.49 12.05
C CYS A 158 1.40 20.91 12.13
N ARG A 159 0.57 21.32 11.15
CA ARG A 159 -0.10 22.63 11.13
C ARG A 159 -1.54 22.58 11.67
N GLY A 160 -1.91 21.48 12.32
CA GLY A 160 -3.19 21.33 13.02
C GLY A 160 -3.32 22.30 14.18
#